data_AF-A0A3D4P7K0-F1
#
_entry.id   AF-A0A3D4P7K0-F1
#
_cell.length_a   1.000
_cell.length_b   1.000
_cell.length_c   1.000
_cell.angle_alpha   90.00
_cell.angle_beta   90.00
_cell.angle_gamma   90.00
#
_symmetry.space_group_name_H-M   'P 1'
#
loop_
_entity.id
_entity.type
_entity.pdbx_description
1 polymer ?
#
loop_
_entity_poly.entity_id
_entity_poly.type
_entity_poly.pdbx_seq_one_letter_code
_entity_poly.pdbx_strand_id
1 'polypeptide(L)'
;MILTEEQADMDIFKKPNWRWQAAEFIVDNPRHPYQPEEQLILDAITYLHTGDEQRFPLINAARAINEEDGLLRAEIEARIVARETDEEIAKRCSVSPDLVKVYESLFFCVRRYRHAKDWMRINVGALRHMEGFRDQEMRQLLAWYALSDQTWIVDLL
;
A
#
# COMPACT_ATOMS: atom_id res chain seq x y z
N MET A 1 3.72 8.49 -29.82
CA MET A 1 3.77 8.60 -28.35
C MET A 1 4.54 7.39 -27.88
N ILE A 2 5.84 7.56 -27.58
CA ILE A 2 6.72 6.44 -27.19
C ILE A 2 6.47 6.22 -25.70
N LEU A 3 5.94 5.05 -25.35
CA LEU A 3 5.83 4.61 -23.96
C LEU A 3 7.26 4.48 -23.42
N THR A 4 7.57 5.14 -22.30
CA THR A 4 8.87 4.94 -21.63
C THR A 4 8.94 3.49 -21.12
N GLU A 5 10.14 2.90 -20.98
CA GLU A 5 10.30 1.52 -20.48
C GLU A 5 9.57 1.28 -19.14
N GLU A 6 9.45 2.32 -18.30
CA GLU A 6 8.62 2.33 -17.07
C GLU A 6 7.12 2.05 -17.29
N GLN A 7 6.57 2.42 -18.45
CA GLN A 7 5.16 2.20 -18.79
C GLN A 7 4.92 0.81 -19.39
N ALA A 8 5.98 0.11 -19.84
CA ALA A 8 5.88 -1.20 -20.46
C ALA A 8 5.80 -2.36 -19.44
N ASP A 9 6.22 -2.14 -18.19
CA ASP A 9 6.29 -3.19 -17.14
C ASP A 9 5.13 -3.11 -16.12
N MET A 10 4.03 -2.47 -16.50
CA MET A 10 2.89 -2.27 -15.60
C MET A 10 1.92 -3.45 -15.68
N ASP A 11 2.17 -4.48 -14.86
CA ASP A 11 1.22 -5.59 -14.70
C ASP A 11 -0.04 -5.11 -13.95
N ILE A 12 -1.12 -4.88 -14.71
CA ILE A 12 -2.40 -4.38 -14.21
C ILE A 12 -3.18 -5.40 -13.35
N PHE A 13 -2.74 -6.67 -13.29
CA PHE A 13 -3.40 -7.68 -12.47
C PHE A 13 -2.82 -7.77 -11.06
N LYS A 14 -1.65 -7.17 -10.81
CA LYS A 14 -1.08 -7.10 -9.47
C LYS A 14 -1.95 -6.22 -8.58
N LYS A 15 -2.34 -6.77 -7.43
CA LYS A 15 -3.03 -6.06 -6.35
C LYS A 15 -2.09 -5.04 -5.68
N PRO A 16 -2.61 -4.05 -4.93
CA PRO A 16 -1.78 -3.08 -4.21
C PRO A 16 -0.75 -3.73 -3.26
N ASN A 17 -1.10 -4.86 -2.63
CA ASN A 17 -0.25 -5.60 -1.70
C ASN A 17 0.54 -6.76 -2.35
N TRP A 18 0.73 -6.74 -3.67
CA TRP A 18 1.32 -7.87 -4.40
C TRP A 18 2.73 -8.28 -3.89
N ARG A 19 3.52 -7.35 -3.35
CA ARG A 19 4.86 -7.67 -2.78
C ARG A 19 4.74 -8.50 -1.53
N TRP A 20 3.81 -8.12 -0.65
CA TRP A 20 3.50 -8.91 0.53
C TRP A 20 2.97 -10.29 0.15
N GLN A 21 2.04 -10.36 -0.82
CA GLN A 21 1.52 -11.64 -1.33
C GLN A 21 2.61 -12.52 -1.96
N ALA A 22 3.59 -11.93 -2.65
CA ALA A 22 4.71 -12.66 -3.20
C ALA A 22 5.60 -13.25 -2.08
N ALA A 23 5.84 -12.48 -1.02
CA ALA A 23 6.59 -12.96 0.15
C ALA A 23 5.86 -14.11 0.86
N GLU A 24 4.57 -13.95 1.16
CA GLU A 24 3.72 -15.01 1.74
C GLU A 24 3.73 -16.27 0.86
N PHE A 25 3.54 -16.12 -0.44
CA PHE A 25 3.52 -17.24 -1.37
C PHE A 25 4.82 -18.04 -1.35
N ILE A 26 5.98 -17.38 -1.30
CA ILE A 26 7.28 -18.07 -1.25
C ILE A 26 7.47 -18.81 0.08
N VAL A 27 7.09 -18.19 1.20
CA VAL A 27 7.16 -18.79 2.54
C VAL A 27 6.28 -20.05 2.60
N ASP A 28 5.08 -19.99 2.04
CA ASP A 28 4.14 -21.11 1.98
C ASP A 28 4.56 -22.19 0.96
N ASN A 29 5.36 -21.81 -0.05
CA ASN A 29 5.78 -22.69 -1.15
C ASN A 29 7.30 -22.72 -1.32
N PRO A 30 8.06 -23.25 -0.34
CA PRO A 30 9.53 -23.18 -0.31
C PRO A 30 10.25 -23.93 -1.44
N ARG A 31 9.52 -24.75 -2.21
CA ARG A 31 10.04 -25.49 -3.38
C ARG A 31 9.78 -24.78 -4.71
N HIS A 32 9.10 -23.64 -4.68
CA HIS A 32 8.79 -22.90 -5.90
C HIS A 32 10.08 -22.28 -6.48
N PRO A 33 10.32 -22.38 -7.80
CA PRO A 33 11.58 -21.92 -8.41
C PRO A 33 11.71 -20.40 -8.54
N TYR A 34 10.64 -19.66 -8.25
CA TYR A 34 10.64 -18.20 -8.29
C TYR A 34 11.56 -17.62 -7.20
N GLN A 35 12.47 -16.75 -7.61
CA GLN A 35 13.36 -16.01 -6.72
C GLN A 35 13.13 -14.52 -6.95
N PRO A 36 12.66 -13.76 -5.94
CA PRO A 36 12.49 -12.33 -6.07
C PRO A 36 13.85 -11.63 -6.02
N GLU A 37 14.03 -10.65 -6.91
CA GLU A 37 15.25 -9.83 -6.97
C GLU A 37 15.17 -8.60 -6.05
N GLU A 38 13.96 -8.18 -5.69
CA GLU A 38 13.74 -6.99 -4.86
C GLU A 38 14.10 -7.24 -3.39
N GLN A 39 15.07 -6.49 -2.86
CA GLN A 39 15.53 -6.61 -1.46
C GLN A 39 14.40 -6.50 -0.45
N LEU A 40 13.42 -5.63 -0.69
CA LEU A 40 12.27 -5.46 0.20
C LEU A 40 11.41 -6.74 0.31
N ILE A 41 11.29 -7.52 -0.79
CA ILE A 41 10.58 -8.80 -0.77
C ILE A 41 11.42 -9.84 -0.02
N LEU A 42 12.75 -9.86 -0.24
CA LEU A 42 13.66 -10.75 0.50
C LEU A 42 13.66 -10.48 2.02
N ASP A 43 13.62 -9.20 2.41
CA ASP A 43 13.49 -8.78 3.80
C ASP A 43 12.15 -9.21 4.39
N ALA A 44 11.05 -9.05 3.65
CA ALA A 44 9.72 -9.52 4.07
C ALA A 44 9.66 -11.04 4.22
N ILE A 45 10.27 -11.81 3.30
CA ILE A 45 10.39 -13.29 3.42
C ILE A 45 11.17 -13.66 4.68
N THR A 46 12.31 -12.99 4.90
CA THR A 46 13.14 -13.25 6.09
C THR A 46 12.35 -12.96 7.36
N TYR A 47 11.66 -11.81 7.42
CA TYR A 47 10.79 -11.44 8.53
C TYR A 47 9.67 -12.46 8.75
N LEU A 48 8.99 -12.92 7.70
CA LEU A 48 7.92 -13.93 7.82
C LEU A 48 8.43 -15.28 8.34
N HIS A 49 9.66 -15.67 8.00
CA HIS A 49 10.28 -16.89 8.53
C HIS A 49 10.74 -16.75 9.98
N THR A 50 11.32 -15.61 10.37
CA THR A 50 11.97 -15.47 11.68
C THR A 50 11.08 -14.82 12.73
N GLY A 51 10.11 -14.00 12.33
CA GLY A 51 9.37 -13.11 13.21
C GLY A 51 10.27 -12.07 13.91
N ASP A 52 11.45 -11.77 13.35
CA ASP A 52 12.44 -10.90 14.00
C ASP A 52 12.06 -9.42 13.88
N GLU A 53 11.22 -8.96 14.80
CA GLU A 53 10.75 -7.58 14.86
C GLU A 53 11.87 -6.56 15.14
N GLN A 54 12.94 -6.98 15.83
CA GLN A 54 14.07 -6.10 16.15
C GLN A 54 14.92 -5.81 14.91
N ARG A 55 15.10 -6.83 14.07
CA ARG A 55 15.82 -6.69 12.80
C ARG A 55 15.00 -5.97 11.73
N PHE A 56 13.69 -6.18 11.71
CA PHE A 56 12.79 -5.59 10.71
C PHE A 56 11.69 -4.70 11.32
N PRO A 57 12.05 -3.65 12.07
CA PRO A 57 11.09 -2.85 12.83
C PRO A 57 10.08 -2.12 11.93
N LEU A 58 10.51 -1.64 10.76
CA LEU A 58 9.62 -0.96 9.82
C LEU A 58 8.62 -1.91 9.14
N ILE A 59 9.04 -3.15 8.82
CA ILE A 59 8.15 -4.16 8.25
C ILE A 59 7.11 -4.57 9.29
N ASN A 60 7.54 -4.77 10.54
CA ASN A 60 6.65 -5.08 11.66
C ASN A 60 5.62 -3.98 11.89
N ALA A 61 6.06 -2.72 11.98
CA ALA A 61 5.16 -1.58 12.16
C ALA A 61 4.19 -1.40 10.98
N ALA A 62 4.67 -1.55 9.74
CA ALA A 62 3.82 -1.46 8.55
C ALA A 62 2.77 -2.57 8.52
N ARG A 63 3.15 -3.79 8.91
CA ARG A 63 2.25 -4.93 9.05
C ARG A 63 1.18 -4.65 10.11
N ALA A 64 1.57 -4.14 11.27
CA ALA A 64 0.63 -3.79 12.35
C ALA A 64 -0.43 -2.79 11.88
N ILE A 65 -0.02 -1.73 11.15
CA ILE A 65 -0.96 -0.75 10.55
C ILE A 65 -1.92 -1.44 9.57
N ASN A 66 -1.43 -2.37 8.75
CA ASN A 66 -2.23 -3.08 7.78
C ASN A 66 -3.24 -4.05 8.44
N GLU A 67 -2.85 -4.72 9.52
CA GLU A 67 -3.65 -5.71 10.25
C GLU A 67 -4.69 -5.07 11.19
N GLU A 68 -4.34 -3.97 11.87
CA GLU A 68 -5.26 -3.22 12.74
C GLU A 68 -6.46 -2.66 11.95
N ASP A 69 -6.23 -2.32 10.67
CA ASP A 69 -7.24 -1.81 9.75
C ASP A 69 -8.04 -0.60 10.27
N GLY A 70 -7.38 0.20 11.12
CA GLY A 70 -7.93 1.36 11.81
C GLY A 70 -7.80 2.69 11.05
N LEU A 71 -8.04 3.79 11.77
CA LEU A 71 -8.03 5.15 11.21
C LEU A 71 -6.67 5.55 10.63
N LEU A 72 -5.57 5.19 11.31
CA LEU A 72 -4.22 5.50 10.85
C LEU A 72 -3.93 4.94 9.46
N ARG A 73 -4.37 3.69 9.22
CA ARG A 73 -4.26 3.04 7.91
C ARG A 73 -5.04 3.81 6.84
N ALA A 74 -6.29 4.15 7.14
CA ALA A 74 -7.16 4.86 6.22
C ALA A 74 -6.59 6.24 5.85
N GLU A 75 -6.03 6.95 6.83
CA GLU A 75 -5.40 8.25 6.62
C GLU A 75 -4.15 8.15 5.75
N ILE A 76 -3.23 7.24 6.07
CA ILE A 76 -2.01 7.02 5.27
C ILE A 76 -2.37 6.72 3.81
N GLU A 77 -3.29 5.78 3.58
CA GLU A 77 -3.68 5.41 2.22
C GLU A 77 -4.37 6.54 1.45
N ALA A 78 -5.27 7.27 2.10
CA ALA A 78 -5.94 8.42 1.49
C ALA A 78 -4.91 9.48 1.05
N ARG A 79 -3.92 9.77 1.90
CA ARG A 79 -2.87 10.74 1.58
C ARG A 79 -1.91 10.24 0.49
N ILE A 80 -1.58 8.95 0.47
CA ILE A 80 -0.82 8.34 -0.63
C ILE A 80 -1.56 8.55 -1.96
N VAL A 81 -2.89 8.32 -1.98
CA VAL A 81 -3.72 8.53 -3.18
C VAL A 81 -3.80 10.02 -3.55
N ALA A 82 -3.86 10.90 -2.56
CA ALA A 82 -3.83 12.36 -2.73
C ALA A 82 -2.47 12.91 -3.21
N ARG A 83 -1.46 12.04 -3.36
CA ARG A 83 -0.11 12.36 -3.86
C ARG A 83 0.73 13.20 -2.93
N GLU A 84 0.43 13.17 -1.63
CA GLU A 84 1.31 13.75 -0.62
C GLU A 84 2.65 12.98 -0.57
N THR A 85 3.73 13.69 -0.26
CA THR A 85 5.06 13.08 -0.11
C THR A 85 5.14 12.26 1.18
N ASP A 86 6.13 11.37 1.29
CA ASP A 86 6.31 10.55 2.49
C ASP A 86 6.51 11.42 3.73
N GLU A 87 7.18 12.57 3.59
CA GLU A 87 7.41 13.55 4.65
C GLU A 87 6.13 14.26 5.09
N GLU A 88 5.26 14.63 4.14
CA GLU A 88 3.98 15.28 4.43
C GLU A 88 3.05 14.32 5.18
N ILE A 89 2.95 13.09 4.70
CA ILE A 89 2.15 12.02 5.32
C ILE A 89 2.69 11.71 6.72
N ALA A 90 4.00 11.53 6.85
CA ALA A 90 4.65 11.26 8.12
C ALA A 90 4.34 12.34 9.17
N LYS A 91 4.45 13.61 8.77
CA LYS A 91 4.17 14.75 9.65
C LYS A 91 2.72 14.76 10.13
N ARG A 92 1.77 14.47 9.24
CA ARG A 92 0.34 14.54 9.55
C ARG A 92 -0.14 13.32 10.35
N CYS A 93 0.31 12.14 9.98
CA CYS A 93 -0.04 10.89 10.65
C CYS A 93 0.82 10.60 11.91
N SER A 94 1.75 11.50 12.27
CA SER A 94 2.70 11.32 13.39
C SER A 94 3.53 10.03 13.31
N VAL A 95 3.97 9.66 12.11
CA VAL A 95 4.82 8.47 11.84
C VAL A 95 6.13 8.89 11.16
N SER A 96 7.06 7.95 10.93
CA SER A 96 8.27 8.26 10.16
C SER A 96 8.03 8.17 8.64
N PRO A 97 8.74 8.96 7.80
CA PRO A 97 8.65 8.86 6.34
C PRO A 97 9.03 7.47 5.82
N ASP A 98 10.03 6.84 6.43
CA ASP A 98 10.45 5.48 6.08
C ASP A 98 9.35 4.44 6.32
N LEU A 99 8.53 4.62 7.37
CA LEU A 99 7.40 3.74 7.63
C LEU A 99 6.32 3.90 6.56
N VAL A 100 6.00 5.13 6.15
CA VAL A 100 5.05 5.41 5.04
C VAL A 100 5.54 4.74 3.76
N LYS A 101 6.83 4.89 3.45
CA LYS A 101 7.45 4.30 2.26
C LYS A 101 7.38 2.77 2.26
N VAL A 102 7.75 2.13 3.38
CA VAL A 102 7.69 0.66 3.52
C VAL A 102 6.25 0.18 3.45
N TYR A 103 5.31 0.89 4.10
CA TYR A 103 3.89 0.57 4.05
C TYR A 103 3.33 0.63 2.63
N GLU A 104 3.57 1.73 1.90
CA GLU A 104 3.17 1.88 0.50
C GLU A 104 3.76 0.75 -0.34
N SER A 105 5.06 0.48 -0.20
CA SER A 105 5.73 -0.48 -1.07
C SER A 105 5.26 -1.92 -0.87
N LEU A 106 4.98 -2.34 0.39
CA LEU A 106 4.58 -3.70 0.73
C LEU A 106 3.06 -3.93 0.63
N PHE A 107 2.27 -3.01 1.17
CA PHE A 107 0.83 -3.23 1.41
C PHE A 107 -0.06 -2.39 0.49
N PHE A 108 0.44 -1.27 -0.05
CA PHE A 108 -0.39 -0.34 -0.80
C PHE A 108 0.33 0.32 -1.98
N CYS A 109 0.91 -0.51 -2.85
CA CYS A 109 1.79 -0.06 -3.94
C CYS A 109 0.96 0.51 -5.10
N VAL A 110 0.45 1.73 -4.90
CA VAL A 110 -0.46 2.42 -5.82
C VAL A 110 0.23 3.54 -6.58
N ARG A 111 1.33 4.10 -6.08
CA ARG A 111 2.00 5.23 -6.73
C ARG A 111 2.52 4.89 -8.12
N ARG A 112 2.93 3.63 -8.34
CA ARG A 112 3.36 3.13 -9.66
C ARG A 112 2.22 3.05 -10.68
N TYR A 113 0.97 2.94 -10.23
CA TYR A 113 -0.23 2.83 -11.06
C TYR A 113 -0.98 4.15 -11.22
N ARG A 114 -0.39 5.27 -10.80
CA ARG A 114 -1.05 6.59 -10.78
C ARG A 114 -1.70 7.01 -12.10
N HIS A 115 -1.15 6.56 -13.23
CA HIS A 115 -1.62 6.89 -14.57
C HIS A 115 -2.64 5.88 -15.12
N ALA A 116 -2.75 4.70 -14.50
CA ALA A 116 -3.71 3.67 -14.84
C ALA A 116 -5.03 3.94 -14.12
N LYS A 117 -5.81 4.89 -14.63
CA LYS A 117 -7.08 5.34 -14.01
C LYS A 117 -8.05 4.18 -13.74
N ASP A 118 -8.16 3.22 -14.66
CA ASP A 118 -9.01 2.05 -14.48
C ASP A 118 -8.49 1.13 -13.37
N TRP A 119 -7.17 0.94 -13.29
CA TRP A 119 -6.55 0.18 -12.20
C TRP A 119 -6.79 0.83 -10.85
N MET A 120 -6.59 2.15 -10.74
CA MET A 120 -6.86 2.92 -9.53
C MET A 120 -8.34 2.83 -9.16
N ARG A 121 -9.26 2.93 -10.14
CA ARG A 121 -10.68 2.80 -9.87
C ARG A 121 -11.05 1.41 -9.36
N ILE A 122 -10.48 0.34 -9.91
CA ILE A 122 -10.76 -1.05 -9.49
C ILE A 122 -10.14 -1.35 -8.12
N ASN A 123 -8.87 -0.99 -7.92
CA ASN A 123 -8.10 -1.42 -6.78
C ASN A 123 -8.16 -0.46 -5.58
N VAL A 124 -8.42 0.83 -5.83
CA VAL A 124 -8.55 1.87 -4.79
C VAL A 124 -10.00 2.35 -4.68
N GLY A 125 -10.65 2.63 -5.81
CA GLY A 125 -12.00 3.21 -5.85
C GLY A 125 -13.18 2.24 -5.68
N ALA A 126 -12.99 0.94 -5.86
CA ALA A 126 -14.08 -0.05 -5.91
C ALA A 126 -14.03 -1.15 -4.83
N LEU A 127 -12.93 -1.27 -4.07
CA LEU A 127 -12.74 -2.37 -3.11
C LEU A 127 -13.15 -2.06 -1.67
N ARG A 128 -14.31 -1.42 -1.48
CA ARG A 128 -15.07 -1.51 -0.20
C ARG A 128 -16.59 -1.46 -0.35
N HIS A 129 -17.13 -1.50 -1.58
CA HIS A 129 -18.59 -1.45 -1.80
C HIS A 129 -19.30 -2.81 -1.68
N MET A 130 -18.60 -3.93 -1.51
CA MET A 130 -19.21 -5.28 -1.55
C MET A 130 -19.18 -6.10 -0.25
N GLU A 131 -18.60 -5.60 0.86
CA GLU A 131 -18.52 -6.36 2.13
C GLU A 131 -19.40 -5.81 3.28
N GLY A 132 -20.34 -4.92 2.98
CA GLY A 132 -21.35 -4.49 3.94
C GLY A 132 -20.84 -3.46 4.96
N PHE A 133 -21.65 -2.43 5.16
CA PHE A 133 -21.39 -1.32 6.07
C PHE A 133 -21.33 -1.79 7.53
N ARG A 134 -20.15 -1.71 8.16
CA ARG A 134 -19.97 -1.59 9.62
C ARG A 134 -18.72 -0.74 9.92
N ASP A 135 -18.87 0.29 10.77
CA ASP A 135 -17.87 1.18 11.40
C ASP A 135 -16.64 1.67 10.59
N GLN A 136 -16.61 1.47 9.26
CA GLN A 136 -15.48 1.71 8.35
C GLN A 136 -15.81 2.70 7.22
N GLU A 137 -16.62 3.71 7.52
CA GLU A 137 -17.21 4.62 6.52
C GLU A 137 -16.26 5.75 6.08
N MET A 138 -15.23 6.08 6.88
CA MET A 138 -14.30 7.18 6.61
C MET A 138 -13.30 6.90 5.48
N ARG A 139 -12.74 5.69 5.40
CA ARG A 139 -11.76 5.33 4.35
C ARG A 139 -12.36 5.42 2.96
N GLN A 140 -13.62 5.01 2.82
CA GLN A 140 -14.35 4.98 1.55
C GLN A 140 -14.69 6.40 1.10
N LEU A 141 -15.14 7.23 2.05
CA LEU A 141 -15.45 8.63 1.83
C LEU A 141 -14.19 9.42 1.41
N LEU A 142 -13.07 9.23 2.12
CA LEU A 142 -11.81 9.91 1.82
C LEU A 142 -11.19 9.47 0.49
N ALA A 143 -11.23 8.17 0.17
CA ALA A 143 -10.72 7.67 -1.12
C ALA A 143 -11.55 8.22 -2.30
N TRP A 144 -12.87 8.33 -2.15
CA TRP A 144 -13.74 8.94 -3.15
C TRP A 144 -13.44 10.43 -3.36
N TYR A 145 -13.20 11.17 -2.27
CA TYR A 145 -12.86 12.59 -2.36
C TYR A 145 -11.48 12.84 -2.96
N ALA A 146 -10.47 12.06 -2.57
CA ALA A 146 -9.13 12.14 -3.14
C ALA A 146 -9.11 11.84 -4.66
N LEU A 147 -9.97 10.93 -5.12
CA LEU A 147 -10.15 10.65 -6.55
C LEU A 147 -10.92 11.74 -7.31
N SER A 148 -11.61 12.63 -6.60
CA SER A 148 -12.45 13.70 -7.18
C SER A 148 -11.77 15.09 -7.25
N ASP A 149 -10.46 15.15 -7.05
CA ASP A 149 -9.63 16.38 -7.10
C ASP A 149 -9.98 17.43 -6.02
N GLN A 150 -10.65 17.01 -4.94
CA GLN A 150 -11.00 17.85 -3.78
C GLN A 150 -10.12 17.51 -2.58
N THR A 151 -8.87 17.96 -2.62
CA THR A 151 -7.84 17.71 -1.58
C THR A 151 -8.12 18.36 -0.23
N TRP A 152 -8.94 19.42 -0.16
CA TRP A 152 -9.23 20.18 1.06
C TRP A 152 -9.97 19.42 2.17
N ILE A 153 -10.56 18.26 1.86
CA ILE A 153 -11.32 17.44 2.84
C ILE A 153 -10.38 16.56 3.67
N VAL A 154 -9.19 16.21 3.17
CA VAL A 154 -8.17 15.45 3.92
C VAL A 154 -7.55 16.32 5.05
N ASP A 155 -7.76 17.63 5.00
CA ASP A 155 -7.36 18.59 6.04
C ASP A 155 -8.39 18.74 7.18
N LEU A 156 -9.56 18.07 7.10
CA LEU A 156 -10.60 18.08 8.14
C LEU A 156 -10.45 16.98 9.20
N LEU A 157 -9.41 16.16 9.09
CA LEU A 157 -8.97 15.17 10.08
C LEU A 157 -7.75 15.69 10.84
#